data_AF-A0A4Y2VA01-F1
#
_entry.id   AF-A0A4Y2VA01-F1
#
_cell.length_a   1.000
_cell.length_b   1.000
_cell.length_c   1.000
_cell.angle_alpha   90.00
_cell.angle_beta   90.00
_cell.angle_gamma   90.00
#
_symmetry.space_group_name_H-M   'P 1'
#
loop_
_entity.id
_entity.type
_entity.pdbx_description
1 polymer ?
#
loop_
_entity_poly.entity_id
_entity_poly.type
_entity_poly.pdbx_seq_one_letter_code
_entity_poly.pdbx_strand_id
1 'polypeptide(L)' 'MLWLYLLMSSFPFGLSLLQENNKLLLVQTLFRHGDRSPLALYPNDPNTESCCPEGLGKVSLVRDDQ' A
#
# COMPACT_ATOMS: atom_id res chain seq x y z
N MET A 1 7.08 23.36 -50.35
CA MET A 1 7.97 23.02 -49.22
C MET A 1 7.72 23.85 -47.97
N LEU A 2 7.42 25.16 -48.06
CA LEU A 2 7.10 26.04 -46.91
C LEU A 2 5.85 25.61 -46.12
N TRP A 3 4.84 25.04 -46.78
CA TRP A 3 3.58 24.62 -46.14
C TRP A 3 3.75 23.39 -45.23
N LEU A 4 4.71 22.51 -45.53
CA LEU A 4 5.08 21.37 -44.68
C LEU A 4 5.75 21.84 -43.38
N TYR A 5 6.55 22.91 -43.44
CA TYR A 5 7.14 23.54 -42.25
C TYR A 5 6.06 24.17 -41.36
N LEU A 6 5.02 24.79 -41.93
CA LEU A 6 3.91 25.35 -41.16
C LEU A 6 3.09 24.26 -40.46
N LEU A 7 2.84 23.13 -41.13
CA LEU A 7 2.09 21.98 -40.58
C LEU A 7 2.85 21.23 -39.48
N MET A 8 4.18 21.18 -39.56
CA MET A 8 5.03 20.60 -38.51
C MET A 8 5.31 21.57 -37.35
N SER A 9 5.25 22.89 -37.58
CA SER A 9 5.49 23.91 -36.54
C SER A 9 4.35 24.07 -35.54
N SER A 10 3.12 23.71 -35.93
CA SER A 10 1.94 23.70 -35.05
C SER A 10 1.82 22.40 -34.24
N PHE A 11 2.59 21.36 -34.57
CA PHE A 11 2.45 20.03 -33.97
C PHE A 11 3.07 19.86 -32.56
N PRO A 12 4.22 20.48 -32.19
CA PRO A 12 4.76 20.26 -30.84
C PRO A 12 4.08 21.13 -29.77
N PHE A 13 3.25 22.10 -30.14
CA PHE A 13 2.66 23.05 -29.18
C PHE A 13 1.50 22.47 -28.36
N GLY A 14 0.78 21.48 -28.91
CA GLY A 14 -0.36 20.85 -28.21
C GLY A 14 0.05 19.76 -27.21
N LEU A 15 1.25 19.18 -27.37
CA LEU A 15 1.69 18.03 -26.57
C LEU A 15 2.13 18.42 -25.16
N SER A 16 2.63 19.65 -24.96
CA SER A 16 3.11 20.13 -23.66
C SER A 16 2.00 20.45 -22.65
N LEU A 17 0.74 20.56 -23.08
CA LEU A 17 -0.38 20.92 -22.20
C LEU A 17 -0.90 19.73 -21.37
N LEU A 18 -0.52 18.50 -21.70
CA LEU A 18 -0.89 17.29 -20.96
C LEU A 18 0.20 16.83 -19.98
N GLN A 19 1.12 17.72 -19.60
CA GLN A 19 2.13 17.41 -18.60
C GLN A 19 1.50 17.43 -17.21
N GLU A 20 1.05 16.27 -16.73
CA GLU A 20 0.64 16.10 -15.34
C GLU A 20 1.86 16.29 -14.41
N ASN A 21 1.90 17.43 -13.72
CA ASN A 21 2.93 17.75 -12.72
C ASN A 21 2.58 17.17 -11.33
N ASN A 22 2.05 15.95 -11.29
CA ASN A 22 1.67 15.29 -10.05
C ASN A 22 2.91 14.65 -9.40
N LYS A 23 3.53 15.36 -8.45
CA LYS A 23 4.66 14.86 -7.67
C LYS A 23 4.21 14.51 -6.26
N LEU A 24 4.30 13.23 -5.91
CA LEU A 24 4.10 12.79 -4.53
C LEU A 24 5.24 13.33 -3.66
N LEU A 25 4.92 14.22 -2.72
CA LEU A 25 5.92 14.83 -1.83
C LEU A 25 6.08 14.05 -0.53
N LEU A 26 4.97 13.59 0.06
CA LEU A 26 4.94 12.85 1.31
C LEU A 26 3.68 12.00 1.38
N VAL A 27 3.83 10.78 1.87
CA VAL A 27 2.71 9.95 2.35
C VAL A 27 2.98 9.64 3.80
N GLN A 28 1.98 9.86 4.64
CA GLN A 28 2.00 9.42 6.02
C GLN A 28 0.79 8.53 6.25
N THR A 29 1.05 7.33 6.78
CA THR A 29 0.03 6.33 7.09
C THR A 29 0.17 5.89 8.53
N LEU A 30 -0.96 5.51 9.12
CA LEU A 30 -1.03 4.93 10.45
C LEU A 30 -1.73 3.59 10.31
N PHE A 31 -0.98 2.51 10.51
CA PHE A 31 -1.50 1.16 10.49
C PHE A 31 -1.46 0.55 11.89
N ARG A 32 -2.41 -0.34 12.15
CA ARG A 32 -2.33 -1.25 13.28
C ARG A 32 -1.34 -2.37 12.94
N HIS A 33 -0.82 -3.04 13.96
CA HIS A 33 -0.12 -4.31 13.80
C HIS A 33 -1.01 -5.36 13.08
N GLY A 34 -0.39 -6.33 12.42
CA GLY A 34 -1.06 -7.48 11.81
C GLY A 34 -1.81 -8.36 12.81
N ASP A 35 -2.48 -9.40 12.32
CA ASP A 35 -3.26 -10.30 13.17
C ASP A 35 -2.36 -11.01 14.20
N ARG A 36 -2.80 -11.09 15.45
CA ARG A 36 -2.00 -11.67 16.53
C ARG A 36 -2.85 -12.53 17.44
N SER A 37 -2.24 -13.54 18.04
CA SER A 37 -2.86 -14.31 19.12
C SER A 37 -3.19 -13.41 20.33
N PRO A 38 -4.20 -13.79 21.12
CA PRO A 38 -4.52 -13.06 22.34
C PRO A 38 -3.31 -13.01 23.28
N LEU A 39 -3.21 -11.95 24.09
CA LEU A 39 -2.10 -11.78 25.03
C LEU A 39 -2.19 -12.75 26.22
N ALA A 40 -3.41 -13.07 26.63
CA ALA A 40 -3.72 -13.98 27.72
C ALA A 40 -5.09 -14.61 27.46
N LEU A 41 -5.26 -15.83 27.97
CA LEU A 41 -6.54 -16.52 28.01
C LEU A 41 -7.24 -16.19 29.32
N TYR A 42 -8.57 -16.17 29.32
CA TYR A 42 -9.32 -16.01 30.56
C TYR A 42 -9.33 -17.35 31.34
N PRO A 43 -9.54 -17.34 32.66
CA PRO A 43 -9.32 -18.52 33.50
C PRO A 43 -10.07 -19.80 33.10
N ASN A 44 -11.22 -19.66 32.43
CA ASN A 44 -12.07 -20.77 31.99
C ASN A 44 -12.14 -20.88 30.46
N ASP A 45 -11.11 -20.40 29.74
CA ASP A 45 -11.06 -20.54 28.29
C ASP A 45 -11.01 -22.03 27.92
N PRO A 46 -11.92 -22.53 27.06
CA PRO A 46 -11.88 -23.92 26.61
C PRO A 46 -10.66 -24.22 25.75
N ASN A 47 -9.97 -23.20 25.22
CA ASN A 47 -8.74 -23.35 24.44
C ASN A 47 -7.52 -23.12 25.32
N THR A 48 -6.45 -23.87 25.06
CA THR A 48 -5.14 -23.70 25.71
C THR A 48 -4.20 -22.90 24.82
N GLU A 49 -3.08 -22.43 25.40
CA GLU A 49 -2.06 -21.65 24.65
C GLU A 49 -1.54 -22.38 23.40
N SER A 50 -1.59 -23.72 23.41
CA SER A 50 -1.24 -24.58 22.27
C SER A 50 -2.15 -24.41 21.04
N CYS A 51 -3.32 -23.78 21.18
CA CYS A 51 -4.17 -23.42 20.05
C CYS A 51 -3.50 -22.35 19.16
N CYS A 52 -2.60 -21.55 19.72
CA CYS A 52 -1.80 -20.59 18.98
C CYS A 52 -0.43 -21.22 18.67
N PRO A 53 -0.14 -21.62 17.43
CA PRO A 53 1.11 -22.31 17.09
C PRO A 53 2.35 -21.47 17.40
N GLU A 54 2.24 -20.15 17.24
CA GLU A 54 3.31 -19.20 17.56
C GLU A 54 3.37 -18.81 19.05
N GLY A 55 2.39 -19.24 19.83
CA GLY A 55 2.18 -18.81 21.22
C GLY A 55 1.36 -17.53 21.34
N LEU A 56 1.08 -17.11 22.59
CA LEU A 56 0.26 -15.94 22.92
C LEU A 56 0.99 -14.61 22.65
N GLY A 57 0.21 -13.60 22.25
CA GLY A 57 0.68 -12.25 21.94
C GLY A 57 1.60 -12.14 20.72
N LYS A 58 1.76 -13.20 19.92
CA LYS A 58 2.59 -13.25 18.72
C LYS A 58 1.78 -13.00 17.46
N VAL A 59 2.42 -12.42 16.44
CA VAL A 59 1.79 -12.20 15.13
C VAL A 59 1.59 -13.56 14.46
N SER A 60 0.45 -13.76 13.81
CA SER A 60 0.11 -15.02 13.16
C SER A 60 0.75 -15.10 11.78
N LEU A 61 1.55 -16.15 11.55
CA LEU A 61 2.17 -16.43 10.24
C LEU A 61 1.14 -16.53 9.09
N VAL A 62 -0.11 -16.87 9.41
CA VAL A 62 -1.20 -17.00 8.43
C VAL A 62 -1.58 -15.65 7.80
N ARG A 63 -1.28 -14.53 8.47
CA ARG A 63 -1.67 -13.18 8.02
C ARG A 63 -0.53 -12.16 8.07
N ASP A 64 0.71 -12.63 8.16
CA ASP A 64 1.91 -11.79 8.10
C ASP A 64 2.16 -11.20 6.69
N ASP A 65 1.38 -11.63 5.69
CA ASP A 65 1.41 -11.16 4.31
C ASP A 65 0.55 -9.91 4.03
N GLN A 66 -0.12 -9.36 5.06
CA GLN A 66 -0.90 -8.11 4.98
C GLN A 66 -0.08 -6.87 5.39
#